data_AF-A0AB73PIL2-F1
#
_entry.id   AF-A0AB73PIL2-F1
#
_cell.length_a   1.000
_cell.length_b   1.000
_cell.length_c   1.000
_cell.angle_alpha   90.00
_cell.angle_beta   90.00
_cell.angle_gamma   90.00
#
_symmetry.space_group_name_H-M   'P 1'
#
loop_
_entity.id
_entity.type
_entity.pdbx_description
1 polymer ?
#
loop_
_entity_poly.entity_id
_entity_poly.type
_entity_poly.pdbx_seq_one_letter_code
_entity_poly.pdbx_strand_id
1 'polypeptide(L)'
;MVRLDLATYIATLKKYMRQKNTATLVDTLFGSIAGPLELKISRGPHKGEEYAISSGRASELLNRKRNPDTQISAGADNPKVLATIGDYFDSTVLELLMMGDSLDALNDELIGEINSDVHMQRGIKKELLEKSKSSNISSLLAAIFLYVVKVDNTGKPERTLESIKDVPLSSVSFDSQDNKLHISSLTIPLPESIAPRNIRNDEFKYLNALCQAYSDKLGMTISIDNIDSCPKKRFRNDFNDERNYYNSVQSRIRGVREIFSDVDEQYDVLKKEAYEGIKETYLDDYPDGFKRLMEVLKKITSTSLNRSQLVKLDIIGNAERKGLCHVLVNDGYINSWVDIDE
;
A
#
# COMPACT_ATOMS: atom_id res chain seq x y z
N MET A 1 -2.78 -10.35 -21.69
CA MET A 1 -3.07 -11.16 -20.50
C MET A 1 -4.55 -10.97 -20.21
N VAL A 2 -5.41 -11.89 -20.67
CA VAL A 2 -6.87 -11.76 -20.51
C VAL A 2 -7.21 -12.39 -19.16
N ARG A 3 -7.66 -11.57 -18.21
CA ARG A 3 -8.11 -11.98 -16.88
C ARG A 3 -9.52 -11.43 -16.69
N LEU A 4 -10.44 -12.26 -16.18
CA LEU A 4 -11.77 -11.78 -15.80
C LEU A 4 -11.64 -11.07 -14.45
N ASP A 5 -11.42 -9.76 -14.51
CA ASP A 5 -11.32 -8.85 -13.37
C ASP A 5 -12.58 -7.98 -13.24
N LEU A 6 -12.67 -7.20 -12.15
CA LEU A 6 -13.83 -6.35 -11.89
C LEU A 6 -14.02 -5.29 -13.00
N ALA A 7 -12.93 -4.77 -13.57
CA ALA A 7 -12.97 -3.79 -14.65
C ALA A 7 -13.58 -4.38 -15.92
N THR A 8 -13.19 -5.60 -16.31
CA THR A 8 -13.81 -6.35 -17.41
C THR A 8 -15.29 -6.56 -17.12
N TYR A 9 -15.64 -7.03 -15.92
CA TYR A 9 -17.03 -7.26 -15.55
C TYR A 9 -17.90 -5.99 -15.62
N ILE A 10 -17.43 -4.88 -15.04
CA ILE A 10 -18.10 -3.57 -15.13
C ILE A 10 -18.23 -3.13 -16.59
N ALA A 11 -17.16 -3.24 -17.39
CA ALA A 11 -17.16 -2.83 -18.78
C ALA A 11 -18.17 -3.63 -19.61
N THR A 12 -18.27 -4.95 -19.38
CA THR A 12 -19.25 -5.83 -20.02
C THR A 12 -20.66 -5.43 -19.63
N LEU A 13 -20.99 -5.34 -18.34
CA LEU A 13 -22.34 -4.93 -17.91
C LEU A 13 -22.75 -3.57 -18.45
N LYS A 14 -21.84 -2.59 -18.50
CA LYS A 14 -22.11 -1.27 -19.06
C LYS A 14 -22.52 -1.28 -20.53
N LYS A 15 -22.15 -2.29 -21.33
CA LYS A 15 -22.61 -2.41 -22.72
C LYS A 15 -24.12 -2.64 -22.77
N TYR A 16 -24.66 -3.31 -21.77
CA TYR A 16 -26.06 -3.73 -21.66
C TYR A 16 -26.88 -2.89 -20.67
N MET A 17 -26.35 -1.79 -20.12
CA MET A 17 -27.11 -0.88 -19.27
C MET A 17 -27.92 0.13 -20.09
N ARG A 18 -29.13 0.45 -19.60
CA ARG A 18 -29.95 1.56 -20.16
C ARG A 18 -29.24 2.90 -20.03
N GLN A 19 -28.68 3.16 -18.84
CA GLN A 19 -27.87 4.33 -18.56
C GLN A 19 -26.46 3.89 -18.19
N LYS A 20 -25.45 4.30 -18.99
CA LYS A 20 -24.06 3.82 -18.85
C LYS A 20 -23.29 4.50 -17.70
N ASN A 21 -23.96 4.78 -16.58
CA ASN A 21 -23.38 5.41 -15.41
C ASN A 21 -22.56 4.40 -14.59
N THR A 22 -21.23 4.53 -14.65
CA THR A 22 -20.31 3.65 -13.91
C THR A 22 -20.51 3.74 -12.40
N ALA A 23 -20.76 4.93 -11.87
CA ALA A 23 -20.88 5.14 -10.43
C ALA A 23 -22.09 4.38 -9.89
N THR A 24 -23.26 4.56 -10.52
CA THR A 24 -24.49 3.83 -10.18
C THR A 24 -24.31 2.33 -10.27
N LEU A 25 -23.68 1.82 -11.33
CA LEU A 25 -23.43 0.38 -11.48
C LEU A 25 -22.57 -0.15 -10.33
N VAL A 26 -21.42 0.48 -10.07
CA VAL A 26 -20.49 -0.01 -9.05
C VAL A 26 -21.07 0.11 -7.65
N ASP A 27 -21.77 1.21 -7.37
CA ASP A 27 -22.46 1.43 -6.10
C ASP A 27 -23.51 0.34 -5.85
N THR A 28 -24.34 0.05 -6.87
CA THR A 28 -25.37 -1.00 -6.79
C THR A 28 -24.75 -2.38 -6.59
N LEU A 29 -23.70 -2.71 -7.35
CA LEU A 29 -22.98 -3.98 -7.20
C LEU A 29 -22.39 -4.13 -5.79
N PHE A 30 -21.69 -3.10 -5.29
CA PHE A 30 -21.09 -3.13 -3.96
C PHE A 30 -22.14 -3.13 -2.84
N GLY A 31 -23.30 -2.51 -3.07
CA GLY A 31 -24.47 -2.56 -2.18
C GLY A 31 -24.94 -3.98 -1.87
N SER A 32 -24.80 -4.92 -2.81
CA SER A 32 -25.14 -6.34 -2.59
C SER A 32 -24.31 -7.01 -1.48
N ILE A 33 -23.12 -6.48 -1.17
CA ILE A 33 -22.25 -6.91 -0.08
C ILE A 33 -22.35 -5.96 1.11
N ALA A 34 -22.36 -4.65 0.84
CA ALA A 34 -22.33 -3.63 1.88
C ALA A 34 -23.61 -3.57 2.71
N GLY A 35 -24.78 -3.75 2.09
CA GLY A 35 -26.07 -3.71 2.76
C GLY A 35 -26.23 -4.82 3.82
N PRO A 36 -26.11 -6.12 3.46
CA PRO A 36 -26.24 -7.23 4.41
C PRO A 36 -25.22 -7.21 5.58
N LEU A 37 -24.10 -6.50 5.38
CA LEU A 37 -23.02 -6.36 6.36
C LEU A 37 -23.04 -5.02 7.08
N GLU A 38 -23.99 -4.13 6.78
CA GLU A 38 -24.10 -2.78 7.34
C GLU A 38 -22.77 -2.01 7.30
N LEU A 39 -22.05 -2.13 6.17
CA LEU A 39 -20.73 -1.53 6.04
C LEU A 39 -20.82 0.01 6.07
N LYS A 40 -19.78 0.61 6.65
CA LYS A 40 -19.62 2.05 6.76
C LYS A 40 -18.33 2.50 6.10
N ILE A 41 -18.31 3.77 5.66
CA ILE A 41 -17.10 4.40 5.14
C ILE A 41 -16.03 4.43 6.25
N SER A 42 -14.88 3.83 5.98
CA SER A 42 -13.83 3.62 6.99
C SER A 42 -12.81 4.77 7.10
N ARG A 43 -12.72 5.63 6.09
CA ARG A 43 -11.69 6.69 5.99
C ARG A 43 -12.24 7.95 5.33
N GLY A 44 -11.60 9.09 5.63
CA GLY A 44 -11.91 10.39 5.02
C GLY A 44 -13.03 11.16 5.75
N PRO A 45 -13.51 12.27 5.16
CA PRO A 45 -14.44 13.19 5.81
C PRO A 45 -15.82 12.58 6.09
N HIS A 46 -16.21 11.54 5.35
CA HIS A 46 -17.49 10.84 5.48
C HIS A 46 -17.39 9.56 6.34
N LYS A 47 -16.35 9.45 7.18
CA LYS A 47 -16.13 8.25 7.99
C LYS A 47 -17.33 8.00 8.93
N GLY A 48 -17.87 6.78 8.91
CA GLY A 48 -18.99 6.36 9.74
C GLY A 48 -20.37 6.52 9.08
N GLU A 49 -20.44 7.15 7.91
CA GLU A 49 -21.64 7.16 7.06
C GLU A 49 -21.83 5.81 6.35
N GLU A 50 -23.03 5.61 5.78
CA GLU A 50 -23.35 4.43 4.97
C GLU A 50 -22.36 4.25 3.82
N TYR A 51 -22.06 3.00 3.49
CA TYR A 51 -21.14 2.70 2.40
C TYR A 51 -21.67 3.23 1.08
N ALA A 52 -20.91 4.11 0.43
CA ALA A 52 -21.19 4.64 -0.89
C ALA A 52 -19.90 4.82 -1.69
N ILE A 53 -19.97 4.68 -3.01
CA ILE A 53 -18.82 4.90 -3.89
C ILE A 53 -18.92 6.21 -4.67
N SER A 54 -17.88 7.05 -4.56
CA SER A 54 -17.78 8.25 -5.39
C SER A 54 -17.58 7.90 -6.87
N SER A 55 -18.00 8.81 -7.77
CA SER A 55 -17.76 8.68 -9.21
C SER A 55 -16.27 8.54 -9.58
N GLY A 56 -15.38 9.22 -8.86
CA GLY A 56 -13.93 9.10 -9.01
C GLY A 56 -13.44 7.68 -8.74
N ARG A 57 -13.83 7.09 -7.60
CA ARG A 57 -13.48 5.71 -7.23
C ARG A 57 -14.04 4.68 -8.22
N ALA A 58 -15.28 4.87 -8.68
CA ALA A 58 -15.87 3.99 -9.69
C ALA A 58 -15.10 4.07 -11.03
N SER A 59 -14.65 5.26 -11.42
CA SER A 59 -13.78 5.46 -12.58
C SER A 59 -12.42 4.79 -12.41
N GLU A 60 -11.81 4.88 -11.23
CA GLU A 60 -10.53 4.21 -10.93
C GLU A 60 -10.65 2.68 -11.01
N LEU A 61 -11.75 2.10 -10.54
CA LEU A 61 -12.02 0.65 -10.65
C LEU A 61 -12.17 0.23 -12.12
N LEU A 62 -13.00 0.92 -12.89
CA LEU A 62 -13.21 0.62 -14.32
C LEU A 62 -11.91 0.74 -15.13
N ASN A 63 -11.03 1.68 -14.78
CA ASN A 63 -9.77 1.92 -15.48
C ASN A 63 -8.58 1.15 -14.88
N ARG A 64 -8.83 0.11 -14.07
CA ARG A 64 -7.78 -0.73 -13.44
C ARG A 64 -6.74 0.05 -12.62
N LYS A 65 -7.12 1.21 -12.07
CA LYS A 65 -6.23 2.04 -11.24
C LYS A 65 -6.22 1.63 -9.77
N ARG A 66 -7.23 0.86 -9.33
CA ARG A 66 -7.32 0.35 -7.95
C ARG A 66 -8.03 -1.00 -7.87
N ASN A 67 -7.82 -1.67 -6.74
CA ASN A 67 -8.57 -2.85 -6.33
C ASN A 67 -9.89 -2.49 -5.62
N PRO A 68 -10.85 -3.41 -5.55
CA PRO A 68 -12.06 -3.26 -4.73
C PRO A 68 -11.71 -2.94 -3.28
N ASP A 69 -12.65 -2.32 -2.55
CA ASP A 69 -12.40 -2.01 -1.14
C ASP A 69 -12.25 -3.27 -0.31
N THR A 70 -11.31 -3.28 0.63
CA THR A 70 -10.97 -4.48 1.41
C THR A 70 -12.17 -5.05 2.17
N GLN A 71 -13.08 -4.18 2.65
CA GLN A 71 -14.32 -4.59 3.31
C GLN A 71 -15.30 -5.29 2.35
N ILE A 72 -15.29 -4.93 1.06
CA ILE A 72 -16.11 -5.57 0.01
C ILE A 72 -15.51 -6.93 -0.35
N SER A 73 -14.21 -6.99 -0.64
CA SER A 73 -13.53 -8.25 -0.97
C SER A 73 -13.60 -9.27 0.17
N ALA A 74 -13.41 -8.84 1.42
CA ALA A 74 -13.51 -9.71 2.60
C ALA A 74 -14.95 -10.15 2.90
N GLY A 75 -15.95 -9.38 2.47
CA GLY A 75 -17.37 -9.68 2.67
C GLY A 75 -17.94 -10.68 1.66
N ALA A 76 -17.27 -10.94 0.54
CA ALA A 76 -17.78 -11.74 -0.55
C ALA A 76 -18.19 -13.18 -0.15
N ASP A 77 -17.44 -13.80 0.77
CA ASP A 77 -17.71 -15.16 1.25
C ASP A 77 -18.54 -15.18 2.55
N ASN A 78 -19.08 -14.04 2.98
CA ASN A 78 -19.87 -13.96 4.21
C ASN A 78 -21.23 -14.66 4.05
N PRO A 79 -21.66 -15.53 4.99
CA PRO A 79 -22.94 -16.23 4.91
C PRO A 79 -24.16 -15.33 4.72
N LYS A 80 -24.18 -14.14 5.32
CA LYS A 80 -25.29 -13.17 5.15
C LYS A 80 -25.37 -12.69 3.70
N VAL A 81 -24.22 -12.39 3.10
CA VAL A 81 -24.13 -11.95 1.69
C VAL A 81 -24.54 -13.09 0.77
N LEU A 82 -23.99 -14.30 0.97
CA LEU A 82 -24.31 -15.47 0.15
C LEU A 82 -25.81 -15.82 0.19
N ALA A 83 -26.48 -15.57 1.32
CA ALA A 83 -27.92 -15.82 1.48
C ALA A 83 -28.80 -14.80 0.73
N THR A 84 -28.33 -13.57 0.49
CA THR A 84 -29.17 -12.49 -0.06
C THR A 84 -28.77 -12.04 -1.47
N ILE A 85 -27.56 -12.36 -1.91
CA ILE A 85 -27.00 -11.77 -3.14
C ILE A 85 -27.75 -12.19 -4.41
N GLY A 86 -28.26 -13.43 -4.47
CA GLY A 86 -29.04 -13.90 -5.61
C GLY A 86 -30.29 -13.05 -5.85
N ASP A 87 -31.08 -12.86 -4.80
CA ASP A 87 -32.30 -12.05 -4.84
C ASP A 87 -32.00 -10.58 -5.15
N TYR A 88 -30.92 -10.03 -4.57
CA TYR A 88 -30.50 -8.66 -4.85
C TYR A 88 -30.11 -8.45 -6.32
N PHE A 89 -29.42 -9.42 -6.93
CA PHE A 89 -29.09 -9.33 -8.36
C PHE A 89 -30.35 -9.38 -9.23
N ASP A 90 -31.30 -10.23 -8.86
CA ASP A 90 -32.57 -10.41 -9.56
C ASP A 90 -33.46 -9.15 -9.50
N SER A 91 -33.58 -8.55 -8.31
CA SER A 91 -34.47 -7.40 -8.09
C SER A 91 -33.84 -6.05 -8.38
N THR A 92 -32.52 -5.91 -8.25
CA THR A 92 -31.86 -4.59 -8.23
C THR A 92 -30.85 -4.44 -9.36
N VAL A 93 -29.96 -5.41 -9.55
CA VAL A 93 -28.91 -5.30 -10.59
C VAL A 93 -29.52 -5.46 -11.97
N LEU A 94 -30.46 -6.40 -12.16
CA LEU A 94 -31.14 -6.58 -13.45
C LEU A 94 -31.94 -5.35 -13.89
N GLU A 95 -32.48 -4.54 -12.97
CA GLU A 95 -33.21 -3.31 -13.32
C GLU A 95 -32.32 -2.27 -14.02
N LEU A 96 -31.00 -2.32 -13.79
CA LEU A 96 -30.04 -1.45 -14.47
C LEU A 96 -29.79 -1.87 -15.93
N LEU A 97 -30.11 -3.12 -16.28
CA LEU A 97 -29.81 -3.73 -17.57
C LEU A 97 -30.97 -3.59 -18.56
N MET A 98 -30.64 -3.70 -19.84
CA MET A 98 -31.59 -3.81 -20.95
C MET A 98 -32.20 -5.22 -20.96
N MET A 99 -33.52 -5.32 -21.18
CA MET A 99 -34.28 -6.58 -21.15
C MET A 99 -34.38 -7.24 -22.54
N GLY A 100 -34.77 -8.52 -22.58
CA GLY A 100 -34.99 -9.30 -23.82
C GLY A 100 -33.70 -9.92 -24.37
N ASP A 101 -33.55 -9.96 -25.70
CA ASP A 101 -32.40 -10.57 -26.41
C ASP A 101 -31.02 -10.04 -25.98
N SER A 102 -30.98 -8.90 -25.30
CA SER A 102 -29.76 -8.34 -24.68
C SER A 102 -29.20 -9.20 -23.54
N LEU A 103 -30.03 -9.99 -22.86
CA LEU A 103 -29.59 -10.86 -21.75
C LEU A 103 -28.90 -12.11 -22.26
N ASP A 104 -29.36 -12.71 -23.35
CA ASP A 104 -28.70 -13.85 -23.98
C ASP A 104 -27.32 -13.45 -24.53
N ALA A 105 -27.25 -12.30 -25.20
CA ALA A 105 -25.99 -11.74 -25.69
C ALA A 105 -25.00 -11.44 -24.52
N LEU A 106 -25.51 -10.90 -23.40
CA LEU A 106 -24.69 -10.71 -22.20
C LEU A 106 -24.19 -12.05 -21.64
N ASN A 107 -25.04 -13.07 -21.58
CA ASN A 107 -24.66 -14.40 -21.11
C ASN A 107 -23.53 -14.99 -21.98
N ASP A 108 -23.67 -14.92 -23.31
CA ASP A 108 -22.66 -15.38 -24.26
C ASP A 108 -21.33 -14.63 -24.12
N GLU A 109 -21.38 -13.31 -23.94
CA GLU A 109 -20.18 -12.49 -23.73
C GLU A 109 -19.47 -12.86 -22.42
N LEU A 110 -20.21 -13.05 -21.32
CA LEU A 110 -19.65 -13.49 -20.04
C LEU A 110 -19.03 -14.89 -20.13
N ILE A 111 -19.67 -15.82 -20.85
CA ILE A 111 -19.10 -17.14 -21.14
C ILE A 111 -17.79 -17.01 -21.92
N GLY A 112 -17.72 -16.10 -22.90
CA GLY A 112 -16.51 -15.78 -23.65
C GLY A 112 -15.37 -15.30 -22.75
N GLU A 113 -15.65 -14.38 -21.83
CA GLU A 113 -14.67 -13.86 -20.88
C GLU A 113 -14.18 -14.93 -19.90
N ILE A 114 -15.10 -15.76 -19.35
CA ILE A 114 -14.75 -16.91 -18.49
C ILE A 114 -13.85 -17.89 -19.23
N ASN A 115 -14.15 -18.17 -20.51
CA ASN A 115 -13.35 -19.09 -21.30
C ASN A 115 -11.97 -18.56 -21.65
N SER A 116 -11.86 -17.24 -21.86
CA SER A 116 -10.61 -16.57 -22.21
C SER A 116 -9.67 -16.35 -21.02
N ASP A 117 -10.17 -16.39 -19.80
CA ASP A 117 -9.33 -16.33 -18.59
C ASP A 117 -8.54 -17.64 -18.41
N VAL A 118 -7.22 -17.56 -18.65
CA VAL A 118 -6.27 -18.67 -18.50
C VAL A 118 -5.77 -18.87 -17.07
N HIS A 119 -5.99 -17.88 -16.19
CA HIS A 119 -5.55 -17.90 -14.79
C HIS A 119 -6.66 -18.34 -13.84
N MET A 120 -7.91 -18.38 -14.30
CA MET A 120 -9.04 -18.88 -13.51
C MET A 120 -8.89 -20.36 -13.17
N GLN A 121 -9.06 -20.70 -11.89
CA GLN A 121 -9.00 -22.08 -11.42
C GLN A 121 -10.09 -22.94 -12.06
N ARG A 122 -9.74 -24.19 -12.42
CA ARG A 122 -10.64 -25.12 -13.13
C ARG A 122 -11.95 -25.38 -12.39
N GLY A 123 -11.93 -25.46 -11.07
CA GLY A 123 -13.12 -25.66 -10.23
C GLY A 123 -14.10 -24.48 -10.34
N ILE A 124 -13.60 -23.26 -10.15
CA ILE A 124 -14.36 -22.02 -10.26
C ILE A 124 -14.92 -21.87 -11.69
N LYS A 125 -14.09 -22.09 -12.70
CA LYS A 125 -14.51 -22.03 -14.11
C LYS A 125 -15.67 -22.97 -14.40
N LYS A 126 -15.60 -24.20 -13.91
CA LYS A 126 -16.68 -25.18 -14.05
C LYS A 126 -17.96 -24.69 -13.36
N GLU A 127 -17.86 -24.18 -12.14
CA GLU A 127 -19.01 -23.67 -11.39
C GLU A 127 -19.73 -22.53 -12.13
N LEU A 128 -18.98 -21.54 -12.62
CA LEU A 128 -19.54 -20.41 -13.36
C LEU A 128 -20.22 -20.87 -14.66
N LEU A 129 -19.61 -21.79 -15.41
CA LEU A 129 -20.20 -22.35 -16.63
C LEU A 129 -21.42 -23.25 -16.39
N GLU A 130 -21.56 -23.85 -15.21
CA GLU A 130 -22.82 -24.53 -14.85
C GLU A 130 -23.94 -23.52 -14.56
N LYS A 131 -23.62 -22.41 -13.87
CA LYS A 131 -24.60 -21.34 -13.60
C LYS A 131 -25.09 -20.65 -14.87
N SER A 132 -24.25 -20.55 -15.91
CA SER A 132 -24.63 -19.95 -17.20
C SER A 132 -25.65 -20.76 -18.01
N LYS A 133 -25.94 -22.00 -17.62
CA LYS A 133 -27.00 -22.84 -18.22
C LYS A 133 -28.37 -22.62 -17.59
N SER A 134 -28.43 -21.89 -16.46
CA SER A 134 -29.70 -21.59 -15.80
C SER A 134 -30.48 -20.56 -16.60
N SER A 135 -31.81 -20.64 -16.54
CA SER A 135 -32.69 -19.63 -17.16
C SER A 135 -32.68 -18.29 -16.43
N ASN A 136 -32.03 -18.21 -15.26
CA ASN A 136 -31.89 -16.99 -14.49
C ASN A 136 -30.42 -16.51 -14.50
N ILE A 137 -30.14 -15.53 -15.35
CA ILE A 137 -28.81 -14.92 -15.48
C ILE A 137 -28.33 -14.25 -14.17
N SER A 138 -29.22 -13.84 -13.27
CA SER A 138 -28.87 -13.24 -11.96
C SER A 138 -27.93 -14.13 -11.15
N SER A 139 -28.12 -15.45 -11.22
CA SER A 139 -27.26 -16.43 -10.53
C SER A 139 -25.83 -16.42 -11.06
N LEU A 140 -25.67 -16.32 -12.39
CA LEU A 140 -24.35 -16.18 -13.02
C LEU A 140 -23.73 -14.83 -12.68
N LEU A 141 -24.50 -13.74 -12.80
CA LEU A 141 -24.03 -12.39 -12.52
C LEU A 141 -23.51 -12.26 -11.09
N ALA A 142 -24.28 -12.72 -10.11
CA ALA A 142 -23.89 -12.73 -8.70
C ALA A 142 -22.61 -13.55 -8.47
N ALA A 143 -22.52 -14.73 -9.07
CA ALA A 143 -21.34 -15.59 -8.90
C ALA A 143 -20.07 -15.01 -9.53
N ILE A 144 -20.17 -14.42 -10.72
CA ILE A 144 -19.05 -13.71 -11.35
C ILE A 144 -18.67 -12.51 -10.48
N PHE A 145 -19.63 -11.73 -9.98
CA PHE A 145 -19.35 -10.59 -9.13
C PHE A 145 -18.58 -10.98 -7.86
N LEU A 146 -19.05 -12.01 -7.14
CA LEU A 146 -18.35 -12.55 -5.97
C LEU A 146 -16.94 -13.04 -6.29
N TYR A 147 -16.72 -13.60 -7.48
CA TYR A 147 -15.38 -13.96 -7.95
C TYR A 147 -14.52 -12.71 -8.20
N VAL A 148 -14.97 -11.78 -9.05
CA VAL A 148 -14.13 -10.66 -9.52
C VAL A 148 -13.81 -9.64 -8.44
N VAL A 149 -14.60 -9.51 -7.37
CA VAL A 149 -14.26 -8.64 -6.23
C VAL A 149 -13.08 -9.17 -5.40
N LYS A 150 -12.70 -10.43 -5.60
CA LYS A 150 -11.53 -11.07 -4.97
C LYS A 150 -10.31 -11.13 -5.91
N VAL A 151 -10.49 -10.82 -7.20
CA VAL A 151 -9.41 -10.83 -8.20
C VAL A 151 -8.69 -9.49 -8.21
N ASP A 152 -7.37 -9.49 -8.43
CA ASP A 152 -6.62 -8.23 -8.66
C ASP A 152 -7.17 -7.53 -9.91
N ASN A 153 -7.69 -6.34 -9.70
CA ASN A 153 -8.30 -5.49 -10.71
C ASN A 153 -7.30 -4.56 -11.39
N THR A 154 -6.07 -4.45 -10.88
CA THR A 154 -5.07 -3.54 -11.46
C THR A 154 -4.34 -4.15 -12.64
N GLY A 155 -4.51 -5.45 -12.89
CA GLY A 155 -3.77 -6.18 -13.92
C GLY A 155 -2.27 -6.23 -13.65
N LYS A 156 -1.83 -5.75 -12.47
CA LYS A 156 -0.50 -6.03 -11.96
C LYS A 156 -0.47 -7.55 -11.77
N PRO A 157 0.59 -8.23 -12.21
CA PRO A 157 0.74 -9.64 -11.87
C PRO A 157 0.51 -9.75 -10.37
N GLU A 158 -0.25 -10.77 -9.96
CA GLU A 158 -0.24 -11.21 -8.58
C GLU A 158 1.23 -11.44 -8.29
N ARG A 159 1.84 -10.48 -7.59
CA ARG A 159 3.21 -10.65 -7.19
C ARG A 159 3.06 -11.77 -6.17
N THR A 160 3.39 -13.01 -6.54
CA THR A 160 3.74 -14.04 -5.56
C THR A 160 5.01 -13.56 -4.91
N LEU A 161 4.87 -12.51 -4.10
CA LEU A 161 5.92 -11.91 -3.32
C LEU A 161 6.27 -12.98 -2.30
N GLU A 162 7.45 -13.56 -2.44
CA GLU A 162 7.94 -14.52 -1.47
C GLU A 162 8.04 -13.82 -0.11
N SER A 163 7.77 -14.54 0.98
CA SER A 163 8.16 -14.03 2.30
C SER A 163 9.69 -13.93 2.32
N ILE A 164 10.25 -12.90 2.94
CA ILE A 164 11.71 -12.77 3.11
C ILE A 164 12.27 -14.05 3.78
N LYS A 165 11.47 -14.69 4.64
CA LYS A 165 11.84 -15.93 5.35
C LYS A 165 12.00 -17.14 4.43
N ASP A 166 11.31 -17.15 3.30
CA ASP A 166 11.29 -18.28 2.38
C ASP A 166 12.43 -18.21 1.35
N VAL A 167 13.12 -17.06 1.28
CA VAL A 167 14.28 -16.87 0.40
C VAL A 167 15.56 -17.32 1.11
N PRO A 168 16.35 -18.24 0.52
CA PRO A 168 17.64 -18.60 1.06
C PRO A 168 18.56 -17.38 1.15
N LEU A 169 18.97 -16.98 2.35
CA LEU A 169 19.84 -15.81 2.55
C LEU A 169 21.17 -15.91 1.79
N SER A 170 21.66 -17.14 1.56
CA SER A 170 22.86 -17.39 0.75
C SER A 170 22.70 -17.02 -0.72
N SER A 171 21.46 -16.86 -1.21
CA SER A 171 21.17 -16.44 -2.58
C SER A 171 20.83 -14.95 -2.68
N VAL A 172 20.88 -14.20 -1.56
CA VAL A 172 20.63 -12.76 -1.55
C VAL A 172 21.94 -12.00 -1.37
N SER A 173 22.18 -11.02 -2.23
CA SER A 173 23.24 -10.03 -2.03
C SER A 173 22.80 -8.67 -2.54
N PHE A 174 23.28 -7.61 -1.87
CA PHE A 174 23.08 -6.24 -2.30
C PHE A 174 24.40 -5.68 -2.83
N ASP A 175 24.41 -5.19 -4.08
CA ASP A 175 25.55 -4.47 -4.62
C ASP A 175 25.34 -2.95 -4.48
N SER A 176 26.12 -2.36 -3.58
CA SER A 176 26.10 -0.93 -3.29
C SER A 176 26.60 -0.04 -4.44
N GLN A 177 27.39 -0.58 -5.39
CA GLN A 177 27.94 0.21 -6.50
C GLN A 177 26.91 0.42 -7.61
N ASP A 178 26.12 -0.61 -7.92
CA ASP A 178 25.12 -0.55 -8.98
C ASP A 178 23.68 -0.38 -8.44
N ASN A 179 23.53 -0.36 -7.11
CA ASN A 179 22.29 -0.19 -6.38
C ASN A 179 21.26 -1.29 -6.66
N LYS A 180 21.71 -2.53 -6.86
CA LYS A 180 20.83 -3.66 -7.18
C LYS A 180 20.82 -4.72 -6.09
N LEU A 181 19.65 -5.29 -5.90
CA LEU A 181 19.44 -6.48 -5.08
C LEU A 181 19.47 -7.70 -6.01
N HIS A 182 20.35 -8.65 -5.72
CA HIS A 182 20.43 -9.93 -6.39
C HIS A 182 19.75 -10.98 -5.52
N ILE A 183 18.81 -11.73 -6.11
CA ILE A 183 18.11 -12.84 -5.46
C ILE A 183 18.16 -14.02 -6.41
N SER A 184 18.99 -15.01 -6.10
CA SER A 184 19.24 -16.16 -6.97
C SER A 184 19.67 -15.70 -8.39
N SER A 185 18.83 -15.87 -9.41
CA SER A 185 19.10 -15.41 -10.78
C SER A 185 18.48 -14.04 -11.11
N LEU A 186 17.69 -13.48 -10.19
CA LEU A 186 16.98 -12.22 -10.39
C LEU A 186 17.86 -11.04 -9.94
N THR A 187 17.90 -9.98 -10.75
CA THR A 187 18.62 -8.74 -10.44
C THR A 187 17.64 -7.59 -10.48
N ILE A 188 17.51 -6.87 -9.37
CA ILE A 188 16.43 -5.91 -9.16
C ILE A 188 17.05 -4.55 -8.82
N PRO A 189 16.89 -3.54 -9.69
CA PRO A 189 17.34 -2.20 -9.38
C PRO A 189 16.49 -1.63 -8.24
N LEU A 190 17.15 -1.16 -7.17
CA LEU A 190 16.48 -0.40 -6.13
C LEU A 190 16.34 1.07 -6.58
N PRO A 191 15.30 1.78 -6.13
CA PRO A 191 15.10 3.18 -6.50
C PRO A 191 16.26 4.07 -6.07
N GLU A 192 16.35 5.28 -6.65
CA GLU A 192 17.34 6.27 -6.25
C GLU A 192 17.16 6.67 -4.77
N SER A 193 18.26 6.70 -4.02
CA SER A 193 18.28 7.00 -2.58
C SER A 193 18.49 8.50 -2.28
N ILE A 194 18.89 9.28 -3.28
CA ILE A 194 19.20 10.71 -3.11
C ILE A 194 17.90 11.48 -2.89
N ALA A 195 17.92 12.40 -1.92
CA ALA A 195 16.75 13.23 -1.64
C ALA A 195 16.40 14.11 -2.85
N PRO A 196 15.13 14.17 -3.27
CA PRO A 196 14.72 15.08 -4.32
C PRO A 196 14.91 16.53 -3.88
N ARG A 197 15.11 17.44 -4.85
CA ARG A 197 15.28 18.87 -4.56
C ARG A 197 14.10 19.43 -3.75
N ASN A 198 12.89 19.09 -4.14
CA ASN A 198 11.68 19.53 -3.44
C ASN A 198 11.44 18.66 -2.20
N ILE A 199 11.20 19.31 -1.07
CA ILE A 199 10.82 18.65 0.18
C ILE A 199 9.39 18.13 0.07
N ARG A 200 9.18 16.87 0.44
CA ARG A 200 7.88 16.20 0.40
C ARG A 200 7.17 16.28 1.76
N ASN A 201 5.84 16.10 1.74
CA ASN A 201 5.00 16.13 2.94
C ASN A 201 5.44 15.14 4.03
N ASP A 202 5.94 13.96 3.64
CA ASP A 202 6.45 12.94 4.56
C ASP A 202 7.78 13.32 5.23
N GLU A 203 8.47 14.36 4.76
CA GLU A 203 9.74 14.81 5.33
C GLU A 203 9.57 15.88 6.42
N PHE A 204 8.44 16.60 6.47
CA PHE A 204 8.31 17.79 7.34
C PHE A 204 8.49 17.51 8.83
N LYS A 205 7.95 16.39 9.34
CA LYS A 205 7.94 16.13 10.79
C LYS A 205 9.36 15.96 11.33
N TYR A 206 10.17 15.07 10.76
CA TYR A 206 11.56 14.93 11.18
C TYR A 206 12.42 16.14 10.82
N LEU A 207 12.18 16.83 9.70
CA LEU A 207 12.94 18.03 9.34
C LEU A 207 12.69 19.19 10.29
N ASN A 208 11.47 19.35 10.79
CA ASN A 208 11.17 20.34 11.82
C ASN A 208 11.91 20.01 13.12
N ALA A 209 11.92 18.74 13.55
CA ALA A 209 12.69 18.31 14.72
C ALA A 209 14.20 18.54 14.54
N LEU A 210 14.72 18.28 13.34
CA LEU A 210 16.11 18.55 12.98
C LEU A 210 16.44 20.05 13.06
N CYS A 211 15.58 20.91 12.51
CA CYS A 211 15.73 22.36 12.59
C CYS A 211 15.61 22.89 14.03
N GLN A 212 14.78 22.29 14.89
CA GLN A 212 14.73 22.60 16.32
C GLN A 212 16.07 22.29 17.00
N ALA A 213 16.63 21.11 16.76
CA ALA A 213 17.94 20.74 17.28
C ALA A 213 19.05 21.72 16.84
N TYR A 214 19.01 22.17 15.59
CA TYR A 214 19.94 23.19 15.09
C TYR A 214 19.74 24.54 15.76
N SER A 215 18.48 24.93 15.97
CA SER A 215 18.13 26.19 16.59
C SER A 215 18.65 26.27 18.02
N ASP A 216 18.44 25.19 18.77
CA ASP A 216 18.91 25.03 20.14
C ASP A 216 20.44 25.12 20.22
N LYS A 217 21.15 24.43 19.33
CA LYS A 217 22.62 24.49 19.28
C LYS A 217 23.19 25.86 18.94
N LEU A 218 22.48 26.62 18.11
CA LEU A 218 22.96 27.89 17.56
C LEU A 218 22.48 29.11 18.35
N GLY A 219 21.47 28.95 19.21
CA GLY A 219 20.79 30.06 19.87
C GLY A 219 20.08 30.98 18.87
N MET A 220 19.66 30.46 17.72
CA MET A 220 18.97 31.24 16.67
C MET A 220 17.94 30.39 15.94
N THR A 221 16.85 30.98 15.47
CA THR A 221 15.79 30.24 14.77
C THR A 221 16.26 29.70 13.41
N ILE A 222 16.37 28.39 13.31
CA ILE A 222 16.54 27.64 12.07
C ILE A 222 15.22 26.94 11.72
N SER A 223 14.85 26.97 10.46
CA SER A 223 13.65 26.34 9.90
C SER A 223 13.97 25.79 8.52
N ILE A 224 13.04 24.98 7.99
CA ILE A 224 13.12 24.46 6.62
C ILE A 224 13.30 25.59 5.59
N ASP A 225 12.63 26.72 5.79
CA ASP A 225 12.65 27.84 4.85
C ASP A 225 13.95 28.65 4.89
N ASN A 226 14.68 28.64 6.01
CA ASN A 226 15.86 29.47 6.21
C ASN A 226 17.19 28.71 6.28
N ILE A 227 17.16 27.37 6.24
CA ILE A 227 18.36 26.53 6.40
C ILE A 227 19.45 26.89 5.39
N ASP A 228 19.11 27.20 4.14
CA ASP A 228 20.07 27.58 3.09
C ASP A 228 20.85 28.86 3.40
N SER A 229 20.26 29.74 4.22
CA SER A 229 20.85 30.99 4.70
C SER A 229 21.59 30.81 6.04
N CYS A 230 21.64 29.60 6.60
CA CYS A 230 22.33 29.35 7.86
C CYS A 230 23.81 29.76 7.76
N PRO A 231 24.32 30.62 8.67
CA PRO A 231 25.67 31.17 8.58
C PRO A 231 26.74 30.08 8.70
N LYS A 232 26.44 28.96 9.39
CA LYS A 232 27.38 27.86 9.58
C LYS A 232 27.16 26.78 8.51
N LYS A 233 28.02 26.77 7.49
CA LYS A 233 28.01 25.82 6.37
C LYS A 233 27.84 24.35 6.79
N ARG A 234 28.43 23.94 7.92
CA ARG A 234 28.30 22.55 8.41
C ARG A 234 26.86 22.10 8.61
N PHE A 235 25.95 22.97 9.06
CA PHE A 235 24.54 22.63 9.30
C PHE A 235 23.74 22.53 8.00
N ARG A 236 24.13 23.28 6.96
CA ARG A 236 23.55 23.16 5.62
C ARG A 236 23.93 21.83 4.97
N ASN A 237 25.17 21.42 5.16
CA ASN A 237 25.65 20.12 4.69
C ASN A 237 24.95 19.00 5.46
N ASP A 238 24.96 19.08 6.80
CA ASP A 238 24.30 18.11 7.69
C ASP A 238 22.81 17.94 7.33
N PHE A 239 22.08 19.03 7.11
CA PHE A 239 20.67 18.96 6.68
C PHE A 239 20.47 18.14 5.40
N ASN A 240 21.35 18.34 4.40
CA ASN A 240 21.29 17.59 3.15
C ASN A 240 21.69 16.11 3.36
N ASP A 241 22.68 15.84 4.21
CA ASP A 241 23.08 14.48 4.56
C ASP A 241 21.96 13.73 5.28
N GLU A 242 21.29 14.36 6.26
CA GLU A 242 20.15 13.79 6.98
C GLU A 242 18.94 13.54 6.07
N ARG A 243 18.68 14.42 5.08
CA ARG A 243 17.69 14.17 4.02
C ARG A 243 18.05 12.96 3.17
N ASN A 244 19.32 12.82 2.81
CA ASN A 244 19.78 11.65 2.05
C ASN A 244 19.66 10.37 2.87
N TYR A 245 19.95 10.39 4.17
CA TYR A 245 19.78 9.21 5.04
C TYR A 245 18.32 8.77 5.13
N TYR A 246 17.38 9.70 5.34
CA TYR A 246 15.95 9.40 5.34
C TYR A 246 15.46 8.83 3.99
N ASN A 247 15.85 9.46 2.88
CA ASN A 247 15.44 8.98 1.56
C ASN A 247 16.09 7.64 1.19
N SER A 248 17.30 7.35 1.68
CA SER A 248 17.94 6.05 1.50
C SER A 248 17.10 4.94 2.09
N VAL A 249 16.69 5.04 3.36
CA VAL A 249 15.85 4.01 3.99
C VAL A 249 14.49 3.88 3.28
N GLN A 250 13.83 4.99 2.93
CA GLN A 250 12.55 4.94 2.20
C GLN A 250 12.69 4.25 0.83
N SER A 251 13.78 4.52 0.12
CA SER A 251 14.07 3.89 -1.16
C SER A 251 14.28 2.38 -1.03
N ARG A 252 15.09 1.93 -0.05
CA ARG A 252 15.31 0.49 0.22
C ARG A 252 14.00 -0.23 0.48
N ILE A 253 13.20 0.29 1.42
CA ILE A 253 11.94 -0.31 1.82
C ILE A 253 10.96 -0.36 0.66
N ARG A 254 10.82 0.74 -0.10
CA ARG A 254 9.97 0.76 -1.30
C ARG A 254 10.43 -0.27 -2.33
N GLY A 255 11.73 -0.35 -2.59
CA GLY A 255 12.29 -1.28 -3.56
C GLY A 255 12.03 -2.74 -3.20
N VAL A 256 12.07 -3.11 -1.92
CA VAL A 256 11.83 -4.50 -1.49
C VAL A 256 10.35 -4.84 -1.26
N ARG A 257 9.48 -3.86 -0.98
CA ARG A 257 7.99 -4.03 -1.12
C ARG A 257 7.58 -4.41 -2.54
N GLU A 258 8.42 -4.01 -3.49
CA GLU A 258 8.72 -4.65 -4.77
C GLU A 258 8.43 -6.15 -4.92
N ILE A 259 8.99 -6.89 -3.95
CA ILE A 259 9.55 -8.23 -4.13
C ILE A 259 9.05 -9.19 -3.05
N PHE A 260 8.91 -8.70 -1.81
CA PHE A 260 8.51 -9.51 -0.66
C PHE A 260 7.20 -9.06 -0.03
N SER A 261 6.46 -10.02 0.53
CA SER A 261 5.11 -9.82 1.06
C SER A 261 5.10 -9.31 2.50
N ASP A 262 6.11 -9.67 3.30
CA ASP A 262 6.18 -9.42 4.74
C ASP A 262 7.06 -8.19 5.10
N VAL A 263 7.32 -7.30 4.14
CA VAL A 263 8.21 -6.14 4.34
C VAL A 263 7.70 -5.20 5.43
N ASP A 264 6.40 -4.95 5.48
CA ASP A 264 5.82 -3.98 6.42
C ASP A 264 5.93 -4.47 7.86
N GLU A 265 5.62 -5.74 8.10
CA GLU A 265 5.79 -6.40 9.39
C GLU A 265 7.27 -6.43 9.81
N GLN A 266 8.17 -6.77 8.88
CA GLN A 266 9.61 -6.78 9.17
C GLN A 266 10.15 -5.36 9.41
N TYR A 267 9.58 -4.34 8.78
CA TYR A 267 9.98 -2.95 8.98
C TYR A 267 9.53 -2.43 10.35
N ASP A 268 8.33 -2.79 10.80
CA ASP A 268 7.87 -2.48 12.15
C ASP A 268 8.75 -3.15 13.23
N VAL A 269 9.14 -4.41 13.01
CA VAL A 269 10.11 -5.10 13.88
C VAL A 269 11.45 -4.35 13.91
N LEU A 270 11.95 -3.92 12.75
CA LEU A 270 13.21 -3.17 12.64
C LEU A 270 13.16 -1.84 13.38
N LYS A 271 12.08 -1.06 13.20
CA LYS A 271 11.90 0.23 13.88
C LYS A 271 11.84 0.05 15.40
N LYS A 272 11.07 -0.92 15.88
CA LYS A 272 10.99 -1.20 17.32
C LYS A 272 12.34 -1.61 17.90
N GLU A 273 13.07 -2.51 17.24
CA GLU A 273 14.40 -2.92 17.67
C GLU A 273 15.40 -1.76 17.63
N ALA A 274 15.35 -0.93 16.58
CA ALA A 274 16.17 0.27 16.47
C ALA A 274 15.93 1.23 17.62
N TYR A 275 14.67 1.54 17.93
CA TYR A 275 14.31 2.41 19.05
C TYR A 275 14.80 1.86 20.39
N GLU A 276 14.50 0.59 20.70
CA GLU A 276 14.96 -0.03 21.94
C GLU A 276 16.50 0.00 22.06
N GLY A 277 17.24 -0.13 20.94
CA GLY A 277 18.71 -0.09 20.95
C GLY A 277 19.34 1.30 21.12
N ILE A 278 18.59 2.37 20.84
CA ILE A 278 19.05 3.76 21.03
C ILE A 278 18.43 4.44 22.26
N LYS A 279 17.45 3.80 22.90
CA LYS A 279 16.56 4.43 23.89
C LYS A 279 17.32 5.10 25.02
N GLU A 280 18.29 4.42 25.63
CA GLU A 280 19.08 4.97 26.72
C GLU A 280 19.93 6.16 26.23
N THR A 281 20.50 6.09 25.03
CA THR A 281 21.26 7.21 24.45
C THR A 281 20.36 8.39 24.10
N TYR A 282 19.12 8.13 23.69
CA TYR A 282 18.13 9.16 23.38
C TYR A 282 17.67 9.90 24.64
N LEU A 283 17.37 9.16 25.72
CA LEU A 283 16.87 9.69 26.99
C LEU A 283 17.97 10.27 27.90
N ASP A 284 19.24 10.22 27.48
CA ASP A 284 20.35 10.78 28.24
C ASP A 284 20.35 12.33 28.21
N ASP A 285 21.10 12.92 29.14
CA ASP A 285 21.24 14.34 29.30
C ASP A 285 22.28 14.91 28.32
N TYR A 286 21.88 15.95 27.60
CA TYR A 286 22.75 16.63 26.64
C TYR A 286 22.67 18.15 26.79
N PRO A 287 23.75 18.88 26.47
CA PRO A 287 23.77 20.34 26.55
C PRO A 287 22.85 21.02 25.51
N ASP A 288 22.47 20.30 24.45
CA ASP A 288 21.60 20.78 23.38
C ASP A 288 21.06 19.61 22.56
N GLY A 289 19.95 19.82 21.85
CA GLY A 289 19.29 18.79 21.06
C GLY A 289 20.08 18.32 19.85
N PHE A 290 20.95 19.15 19.28
CA PHE A 290 21.84 18.70 18.21
C PHE A 290 22.86 17.68 18.73
N LYS A 291 23.38 17.88 19.94
CA LYS A 291 24.29 16.91 20.57
C LYS A 291 23.58 15.58 20.84
N ARG A 292 22.33 15.60 21.32
CA ARG A 292 21.48 14.41 21.48
C ARG A 292 21.30 13.65 20.15
N LEU A 293 20.87 14.36 19.10
CA LEU A 293 20.75 13.81 17.75
C LEU A 293 22.05 13.14 17.31
N MET A 294 23.19 13.83 17.42
CA MET A 294 24.48 13.31 16.97
C MET A 294 24.92 12.05 17.74
N GLU A 295 24.69 11.97 19.05
CA GLU A 295 25.02 10.75 19.81
C GLU A 295 24.08 9.58 19.47
N VAL A 296 22.79 9.84 19.24
CA VAL A 296 21.85 8.81 18.76
C VAL A 296 22.22 8.30 17.37
N LEU A 297 22.55 9.20 16.43
CA LEU A 297 23.00 8.81 15.08
C LEU A 297 24.31 8.01 15.10
N LYS A 298 25.21 8.26 16.07
CA LYS A 298 26.38 7.40 16.27
C LYS A 298 25.98 6.05 16.85
N LYS A 299 25.14 6.05 17.89
CA LYS A 299 24.69 4.83 18.58
C LYS A 299 24.02 3.86 17.62
N ILE A 300 23.11 4.32 16.75
CA ILE A 300 22.39 3.42 15.83
C ILE A 300 23.32 2.69 14.84
N THR A 301 24.44 3.32 14.46
CA THR A 301 25.44 2.68 13.57
C THR A 301 26.22 1.55 14.23
N SER A 302 26.27 1.51 15.57
CA SER A 302 26.91 0.44 16.35
C SER A 302 25.90 -0.50 17.05
N THR A 303 24.60 -0.27 16.85
CA THR A 303 23.54 -1.08 17.46
C THR A 303 23.30 -2.35 16.65
N SER A 304 23.19 -3.51 17.30
CA SER A 304 22.80 -4.75 16.63
C SER A 304 21.31 -4.76 16.32
N LEU A 305 20.96 -4.98 15.06
CA LEU A 305 19.57 -5.01 14.56
C LEU A 305 19.33 -6.38 13.90
N ASN A 306 19.09 -7.41 14.70
CA ASN A 306 19.18 -8.79 14.23
C ASN A 306 17.80 -9.49 14.16
N ARG A 307 16.73 -8.85 14.66
CA ARG A 307 15.39 -9.46 14.71
C ARG A 307 14.67 -9.37 13.37
N SER A 308 14.80 -8.25 12.66
CA SER A 308 14.16 -8.05 11.36
C SER A 308 14.86 -8.84 10.25
N GLN A 309 14.09 -9.51 9.40
CA GLN A 309 14.65 -10.18 8.22
C GLN A 309 15.19 -9.17 7.18
N LEU A 310 14.73 -7.91 7.18
CA LEU A 310 15.20 -6.88 6.25
C LEU A 310 16.71 -6.61 6.39
N VAL A 311 17.25 -6.72 7.61
CA VAL A 311 18.68 -6.53 7.85
C VAL A 311 19.51 -7.64 7.20
N LYS A 312 18.92 -8.84 7.07
CA LYS A 312 19.58 -9.99 6.45
C LYS A 312 19.67 -9.90 4.92
N LEU A 313 18.91 -8.99 4.31
CA LEU A 313 19.02 -8.67 2.88
C LEU A 313 20.24 -7.79 2.56
N ASP A 314 21.01 -7.37 3.58
CA ASP A 314 22.18 -6.50 3.47
C ASP A 314 21.91 -5.12 2.83
N ILE A 315 20.63 -4.71 2.79
CA ILE A 315 20.21 -3.41 2.26
C ILE A 315 20.24 -2.29 3.32
N ILE A 316 20.45 -2.63 4.59
CA ILE A 316 20.39 -1.70 5.73
C ILE A 316 21.81 -1.38 6.22
N GLY A 317 22.45 -0.42 5.53
CA GLY A 317 23.76 0.10 5.88
C GLY A 317 23.70 1.25 6.90
N ASN A 318 24.84 1.92 7.11
CA ASN A 318 24.94 3.02 8.07
C ASN A 318 24.07 4.24 7.69
N ALA A 319 23.90 4.52 6.40
CA ALA A 319 23.03 5.58 5.92
C ALA A 319 21.57 5.28 6.27
N GLU A 320 21.11 4.06 5.99
CA GLU A 320 19.76 3.61 6.33
C GLU A 320 19.53 3.58 7.84
N ARG A 321 20.53 3.13 8.62
CA ARG A 321 20.48 3.15 10.10
C ARG A 321 20.29 4.56 10.65
N LYS A 322 21.00 5.55 10.11
CA LYS A 322 20.76 6.97 10.46
C LYS A 322 19.38 7.43 10.02
N GLY A 323 18.97 7.05 8.80
CA GLY A 323 17.64 7.34 8.26
C GLY A 323 16.50 6.78 9.12
N LEU A 324 16.68 5.61 9.75
CA LEU A 324 15.72 5.04 10.69
C LEU A 324 15.43 5.97 11.87
N CYS A 325 16.39 6.76 12.35
CA CYS A 325 16.14 7.71 13.44
C CYS A 325 15.11 8.78 13.04
N HIS A 326 15.15 9.25 11.79
CA HIS A 326 14.15 10.17 11.25
C HIS A 326 12.79 9.52 11.06
N VAL A 327 12.78 8.25 10.66
CA VAL A 327 11.53 7.46 10.60
C VAL A 327 10.92 7.31 11.99
N LEU A 328 11.74 7.10 13.02
CA LEU A 328 11.27 7.03 14.42
C LEU A 328 10.68 8.36 14.91
N VAL A 329 11.22 9.49 14.47
CA VAL A 329 10.60 10.81 14.71
C VAL A 329 9.24 10.89 14.01
N ASN A 330 9.18 10.53 12.74
CA ASN A 330 7.93 10.53 11.97
C ASN A 330 6.84 9.66 12.62
N ASP A 331 7.22 8.46 13.08
CA ASP A 331 6.33 7.49 13.73
C ASP A 331 6.00 7.84 15.19
N GLY A 332 6.66 8.84 15.79
CA GLY A 332 6.40 9.30 17.16
C GLY A 332 7.04 8.43 18.25
N TYR A 333 8.05 7.63 17.93
CA TYR A 333 8.91 7.01 18.94
C TYR A 333 9.89 8.02 19.56
N ILE A 334 10.32 9.00 18.76
CA ILE A 334 11.15 10.13 19.17
C ILE A 334 10.27 11.38 19.05
N ASN A 335 9.89 11.98 20.17
CA ASN A 335 8.98 13.13 20.18
C ASN A 335 9.70 14.43 19.78
N SER A 336 10.86 14.66 20.37
CA SER A 336 11.70 15.83 20.11
C SER A 336 13.17 15.47 20.32
N TRP A 337 14.06 16.25 19.70
CA TRP A 337 15.48 16.25 20.03
C TRP A 337 15.83 17.23 21.14
N VAL A 338 14.93 18.15 21.49
CA VAL A 338 15.16 19.21 22.50
C VAL A 338 14.35 18.91 23.76
N ASP A 339 13.02 18.87 23.63
CA ASP A 339 12.06 18.70 24.73
C ASP A 339 11.56 17.24 24.79
N ILE A 340 12.32 16.36 25.46
CA ILE A 340 12.02 14.91 25.48
C ILE A 340 10.94 14.51 26.51
N ASP A 341 10.63 15.40 27.45
CA ASP A 341 9.67 15.16 28.55
C ASP A 341 8.26 15.72 28.27
N GLU A 342 8.08 16.41 27.14
CA GLU A 342 6.78 16.87 26.61
C GLU A 342 6.20 15.89 25.58
#